data_AF-A0A950Y3Z0-F1
#
_entry.id   AF-A0A950Y3Z0-F1
#
_cell.length_a   1.000
_cell.length_b   1.000
_cell.length_c   1.000
_cell.angle_alpha   90.00
_cell.angle_beta   90.00
_cell.angle_gamma   90.00
#
_symmetry.space_group_name_H-M   'P 1'
#
loop_
_entity.id
_entity.type
_entity.pdbx_description
1 polymer ?
#
loop_
_entity_poly.entity_id
_entity_poly.type
_entity_poly.pdbx_seq_one_letter_code
_entity_poly.pdbx_strand_id
1 'polypeptide(L)' 'LAALLGLETHRGFIKVSDDYETSLPGVYAGGDSIRSSGAASTVMAVEDGKIAARAIHCRLAAEPTMAGAI' A
#
# COMPACT_ATOMS: atom_id res chain seq x y z
N LEU A 1 -13.55 -5.89 2.09
CA LEU A 1 -12.88 -4.57 2.26
C LEU A 1 -12.54 -3.93 0.91
N ALA A 2 -11.70 -4.54 0.06
CA ALA A 2 -11.28 -3.96 -1.23
C ALA A 2 -12.45 -3.51 -2.11
N ALA A 3 -13.48 -4.33 -2.27
CA ALA A 3 -14.69 -3.97 -3.04
C ALA A 3 -15.48 -2.79 -2.44
N LEU A 4 -15.53 -2.67 -1.11
CA LEU A 4 -16.21 -1.57 -0.43
C LEU A 4 -15.51 -0.23 -0.68
N LEU A 5 -14.18 -0.26 -0.81
CA LEU A 5 -13.34 0.92 -1.04
C LEU A 5 -13.09 1.19 -2.53
N GLY A 6 -13.67 0.38 -3.43
CA GLY A 6 -13.47 0.53 -4.89
C GLY A 6 -12.04 0.27 -5.35
N LEU A 7 -11.27 -0.55 -4.64
CA LEU A 7 -9.88 -0.84 -5.00
C LEU A 7 -9.79 -1.78 -6.21
N GLU A 8 -8.83 -1.54 -7.10
CA GLU A 8 -8.47 -2.49 -8.14
C GLU A 8 -7.98 -3.81 -7.53
N THR A 9 -8.47 -4.92 -8.08
CA THR A 9 -8.06 -6.26 -7.62
C THR A 9 -7.67 -7.14 -8.80
N HIS A 10 -6.78 -8.09 -8.54
CA HIS A 10 -6.44 -9.18 -9.45
C HIS A 10 -6.69 -10.51 -8.75
N ARG A 11 -7.67 -11.29 -9.26
CA ARG A 11 -8.08 -12.58 -8.69
C ARG A 11 -8.46 -12.51 -7.20
N GLY A 12 -9.06 -11.38 -6.77
CA GLY A 12 -9.49 -11.15 -5.40
C GLY A 12 -8.43 -10.55 -4.46
N PHE A 13 -7.20 -10.38 -4.95
CA PHE A 13 -6.11 -9.72 -4.22
C PHE A 13 -5.98 -8.27 -4.63
N ILE A 14 -5.62 -7.39 -3.70
CA ILE A 14 -5.46 -5.96 -3.96
C ILE A 14 -4.30 -5.78 -4.94
N LYS A 15 -4.55 -5.08 -6.04
CA LYS A 15 -3.51 -4.70 -6.99
C LYS A 15 -2.79 -3.46 -6.44
N VAL A 16 -1.46 -3.51 -6.47
CA VAL A 16 -0.59 -2.42 -5.99
C VAL A 16 0.45 -2.06 -7.03
N SER A 17 1.01 -0.86 -6.92
CA SER A 17 2.19 -0.40 -7.67
C SER A 17 3.50 -0.97 -7.08
N ASP A 18 4.64 -0.63 -7.70
CA ASP A 18 5.97 -1.00 -7.20
C ASP A 18 6.27 -0.41 -5.81
N ASP A 19 5.62 0.70 -5.45
CA ASP A 19 5.71 1.35 -4.14
C ASP A 19 4.60 0.88 -3.17
N TYR A 20 3.90 -0.21 -3.50
CA TYR A 20 2.85 -0.82 -2.69
C TYR A 20 1.61 0.06 -2.48
N GLU A 21 1.45 1.12 -3.29
CA GLU A 21 0.26 1.96 -3.30
C GLU A 21 -0.87 1.28 -4.07
N THR A 22 -2.08 1.32 -3.52
CA THR A 22 -3.29 0.79 -4.16
C THR A 22 -3.79 1.75 -5.24
N SER A 23 -4.89 1.41 -5.91
CA SER A 23 -5.56 2.35 -6.83
C SER A 23 -6.17 3.59 -6.14
N LEU A 24 -6.26 3.58 -4.81
CA LEU A 24 -6.69 4.73 -4.02
C LEU A 24 -5.46 5.49 -3.51
N PRO A 25 -5.24 6.77 -3.92
CA PRO A 25 -4.06 7.53 -3.52
C PRO A 25 -3.92 7.65 -2.00
N GLY A 26 -2.70 7.45 -1.50
CA GLY A 26 -2.38 7.48 -0.08
C GLY A 26 -2.76 6.21 0.70
N VAL A 27 -3.32 5.19 0.04
CA VAL A 27 -3.64 3.90 0.66
C VAL A 27 -2.71 2.82 0.10
N TYR A 28 -2.09 2.06 1.00
CA TYR A 28 -1.07 1.07 0.69
C TYR A 28 -1.48 -0.31 1.20
N ALA A 29 -1.02 -1.38 0.56
CA ALA A 29 -1.30 -2.75 0.95
C ALA A 29 -0.08 -3.67 0.73
N GLY A 30 0.12 -4.64 1.62
CA GLY A 30 1.23 -5.61 1.54
C GLY A 30 0.87 -6.95 2.17
N GLY A 31 1.79 -7.91 2.09
CA GLY A 31 1.60 -9.27 2.62
C GLY A 31 0.50 -10.04 1.88
N ASP A 32 -0.25 -10.87 2.60
CA ASP A 32 -1.25 -11.80 2.07
C ASP A 32 -2.32 -11.10 1.22
N SER A 33 -2.59 -9.81 1.47
CA SER A 33 -3.63 -9.05 0.77
C SER A 33 -3.34 -8.84 -0.73
N ILE A 34 -2.08 -8.95 -1.16
CA ILE A 34 -1.65 -8.65 -2.54
C ILE A 34 -1.13 -9.88 -3.31
N ARG A 35 -1.01 -11.04 -2.67
CA ARG A 35 -0.36 -12.22 -3.25
C ARG A 35 -1.35 -13.16 -3.93
N SER A 36 -1.53 -12.98 -5.24
CA SER A 36 -2.43 -13.82 -6.06
C SER A 36 -1.88 -15.20 -6.45
N SER A 37 -0.64 -15.51 -6.08
CA SER A 37 0.02 -16.79 -6.33
C SER A 37 1.17 -17.01 -5.35
N GLY A 38 1.45 -18.27 -5.02
CA GLY A 38 2.52 -18.64 -4.07
C GLY A 38 2.12 -18.43 -2.60
N ALA A 39 2.97 -18.91 -1.68
CA ALA A 39 2.76 -18.71 -0.25
C ALA A 39 3.28 -17.33 0.16
N ALA A 40 2.54 -16.61 0.99
CA ALA A 40 3.01 -15.40 1.65
C ALA A 40 3.78 -15.79 2.92
N SER A 41 5.10 -15.64 2.91
CA SER A 41 5.93 -15.83 4.11
C SER A 41 5.93 -14.55 4.94
N THR A 42 6.04 -14.68 6.26
CA THR A 42 6.25 -13.55 7.19
C THR A 42 7.41 -12.66 6.76
N VAL A 43 8.49 -13.25 6.20
CA VAL A 43 9.65 -12.48 5.71
C VAL A 43 9.25 -11.57 4.55
N MET A 44 8.43 -12.06 3.63
CA MET A 44 7.95 -11.26 2.50
C MET A 44 6.98 -10.18 2.96
N ALA A 45 6.04 -10.51 3.86
CA ALA A 45 5.13 -9.51 4.42
C ALA A 45 5.88 -8.38 5.16
N VAL A 46 6.98 -8.69 5.83
CA VAL A 46 7.86 -7.69 6.46
C VAL A 46 8.58 -6.82 5.43
N GLU A 47 9.03 -7.39 4.32
CA GLU A 47 9.64 -6.62 3.21
C GLU A 47 8.63 -5.65 2.59
N ASP A 48 7.43 -6.15 2.28
CA ASP A 48 6.32 -5.36 1.74
C ASP A 48 6.01 -4.15 2.63
N GLY A 49 5.97 -4.38 3.95
CA GLY A 49 5.75 -3.32 4.94
C GLY A 49 6.85 -2.26 4.94
N LYS A 50 8.12 -2.65 4.78
CA LYS A 50 9.24 -1.69 4.69
C LYS A 50 9.17 -0.82 3.45
N ILE A 51 8.82 -1.42 2.30
CA ILE A 51 8.68 -0.68 1.04
C ILE A 51 7.50 0.31 1.13
N ALA A 52 6.34 -0.16 1.60
CA ALA A 52 5.16 0.69 1.79
C ALA A 52 5.44 1.83 2.78
N ALA A 53 6.10 1.55 3.91
CA ALA A 53 6.46 2.57 4.90
C ALA A 53 7.43 3.63 4.31
N ARG A 54 8.39 3.21 3.49
CA ARG A 54 9.28 4.13 2.77
C ARG A 54 8.50 5.02 1.82
N ALA A 55 7.57 4.47 1.05
CA ALA A 55 6.73 5.23 0.11
C ALA A 55 5.84 6.25 0.85
N ILE A 56 5.21 5.84 1.95
CA ILE A 56 4.44 6.72 2.84
C ILE A 56 5.32 7.85 3.36
N HIS A 57 6.52 7.54 3.84
CA HIS A 57 7.45 8.55 4.36
C HIS A 57 7.85 9.55 3.28
N CYS A 58 8.27 9.08 2.10
CA CYS A 58 8.61 9.94 0.98
C CYS A 58 7.46 10.87 0.59
N ARG A 59 6.22 10.36 0.56
CA ARG A 59 5.02 11.15 0.27
C ARG A 59 4.81 12.25 1.30
N LEU A 60 4.78 11.88 2.59
CA LEU A 60 4.51 12.82 3.68
C LEU A 60 5.63 13.84 3.87
N ALA A 61 6.88 13.47 3.58
CA ALA A 61 8.01 14.39 3.64
C ALA A 61 8.04 15.36 2.43
N ALA A 62 7.45 14.96 1.30
CA ALA A 62 7.32 15.80 0.11
C ALA A 62 6.09 16.72 0.16
N GLU A 63 5.05 16.36 0.94
CA GLU A 63 3.91 17.23 1.18
C GLU A 63 4.38 18.44 2.03
N PRO A 64 4.25 19.69 1.55
CA PRO A 64 4.59 20.85 2.35
C PRO A 64 3.70 20.84 3.57
N THR A 65 4.30 20.84 4.76
CA THR A 65 3.58 20.89 6.02
C THR A 65 2.67 22.11 6.01
N MET A 66 1.38 21.93 5.76
CA MET A 66 0.35 22.92 6.08
C MET A 66 0.17 22.91 7.60
N ALA A 67 1.23 23.32 8.31
CA ALA A 67 1.19 23.56 9.73
C ALA A 67 0.38 24.84 9.98
N GLY A 68 -0.88 24.65 10.38
CA GLY A 68 -1.69 25.68 11.05
C GLY A 68 -2.19 26.80 10.13
N ALA A 69 -3.25 26.53 9.37
CA ALA A 69 -4.21 27.56 9.02
C ALA A 69 -5.28 27.62 10.12
N ILE A 70 -4.99 28.36 11.19
CA ILE A 70 -5.95 29.02 12.11
C ILE A 70 -5.24 30.14 12.84
#